data_AF-A0A8J7FAN7-F1
#
_entry.id   AF-A0A8J7FAN7-F1
#
_cell.length_a   1.000
_cell.length_b   1.000
_cell.length_c   1.000
_cell.angle_alpha   90.00
_cell.angle_beta   90.00
_cell.angle_gamma   90.00
#
_symmetry.space_group_name_H-M   'P 1'
#
loop_
_entity.id
_entity.type
_entity.pdbx_description
1 polymer ?
#
loop_
_entity_poly.entity_id
_entity_poly.type
_entity_poly.pdbx_seq_one_letter_code
_entity_poly.pdbx_strand_id
1 'polypeptide(L)'
;MKAGLFTALALAVSINSGCFYLVEEGNGGVAERFPIPEHQKNYDERLAHCLEVYLRHLDQGVDRLHPATYSEIEHRMIQSQRLYSARYYEHSLFQLQQAERMLRAMNQTYRHQLVQLQPSCSAPNGQELCI
;
A
#
# COMPACT_ATOMS: atom_id res chain seq x y z
N MET A 1 -27.03 31.35 46.51
CA MET A 1 -25.68 31.42 45.91
C MET A 1 -25.53 30.43 44.74
N LYS A 2 -26.40 30.51 43.71
CA LYS A 2 -26.33 29.61 42.52
C LYS A 2 -26.20 30.38 41.20
N ALA A 3 -26.57 31.66 41.16
CA ALA A 3 -26.50 32.48 39.95
C ALA A 3 -25.06 32.77 39.48
N GLY A 4 -24.11 32.93 40.41
CA GLY A 4 -22.70 33.23 40.07
C GLY A 4 -21.93 32.06 39.43
N LEU A 5 -22.38 30.82 39.65
CA LEU A 5 -21.73 29.63 39.08
C LEU A 5 -22.06 29.47 37.59
N PHE A 6 -23.30 29.78 37.20
CA PHE A 6 -23.73 29.74 35.81
C PHE A 6 -23.05 30.81 34.96
N THR A 7 -22.86 32.02 35.50
CA THR A 7 -22.15 33.10 34.80
C THR A 7 -20.67 32.76 34.58
N ALA A 8 -20.01 32.11 35.54
CA ALA A 8 -18.62 31.69 35.39
C ALA A 8 -18.46 30.56 34.36
N LEU A 9 -19.38 29.59 34.34
CA LEU A 9 -19.37 28.49 33.37
C LEU A 9 -19.64 29.00 31.94
N ALA A 10 -20.59 29.91 31.78
CA ALA A 10 -20.90 30.52 30.49
C ALA A 10 -19.70 31.29 29.94
N LEU A 11 -18.98 32.05 30.77
CA LEU A 11 -17.77 32.76 30.35
C LEU A 11 -16.66 31.79 29.90
N ALA A 12 -16.46 30.69 30.62
CA ALA A 12 -15.45 29.69 30.28
C ALA A 12 -15.73 28.98 28.94
N VAL A 13 -17.00 28.72 28.62
CA VAL A 13 -17.40 28.14 27.31
C VAL A 13 -17.17 29.13 26.17
N SER A 14 -17.43 30.42 26.39
CA SER A 14 -17.22 31.47 25.38
C SER A 14 -15.74 31.69 25.03
N ILE A 15 -14.83 31.46 25.98
CA ILE A 15 -13.38 31.66 25.77
C ILE A 15 -12.71 30.39 25.21
N ASN A 16 -13.31 29.22 25.44
CA ASN A 16 -12.84 27.92 24.92
C ASN A 16 -13.61 27.43 23.69
N SER A 17 -14.49 28.23 23.09
CA SER A 17 -15.00 27.93 21.75
C SER A 17 -13.85 28.10 20.78
N GLY A 18 -13.14 27.00 20.52
CA GLY A 18 -12.03 26.95 19.58
C GLY A 18 -12.42 27.63 18.29
N CYS A 19 -11.51 28.44 17.74
CA CYS A 19 -11.68 29.05 16.45
C CYS A 19 -11.92 27.95 15.41
N PHE A 20 -13.19 27.72 15.07
CA PHE A 20 -13.53 27.01 13.85
C PHE A 20 -13.21 27.97 12.72
N TYR A 21 -12.10 27.74 12.05
CA TYR A 21 -11.90 28.31 10.73
C TYR A 21 -12.96 27.68 9.84
N LEU A 22 -14.01 28.44 9.55
CA LEU A 22 -14.87 28.18 8.42
C LEU A 22 -13.97 28.40 7.19
N VAL A 23 -13.33 27.35 6.72
CA VAL A 23 -12.77 27.33 5.38
C VAL A 23 -13.98 27.45 4.48
N GLU A 24 -14.12 28.56 3.76
CA GLU A 24 -15.10 28.63 2.68
C GLU A 24 -14.89 27.37 1.85
N GLU A 25 -15.94 26.54 1.72
CA GLU A 25 -15.92 25.45 0.78
C GLU A 25 -15.65 26.07 -0.59
N GLY A 26 -14.38 26.05 -1.00
CA GLY A 26 -13.98 26.45 -2.33
C GLY A 26 -14.86 25.67 -3.28
N ASN A 27 -15.63 26.41 -4.08
CA ASN A 27 -16.55 25.94 -5.11
C ASN A 27 -16.36 24.45 -5.41
N GLY A 28 -17.28 23.63 -4.91
CA GLY A 28 -17.41 22.26 -5.36
C GLY A 28 -17.47 22.24 -6.88
N GLY A 29 -16.38 21.81 -7.51
CA GLY A 29 -16.26 21.79 -8.97
C GLY A 29 -14.89 22.30 -9.43
N VAL A 30 -13.99 21.35 -9.64
CA VAL A 30 -12.64 21.51 -10.20
C VAL A 30 -11.59 21.84 -9.15
N ALA A 31 -11.17 20.81 -8.40
CA ALA A 31 -9.76 20.70 -8.03
C ALA A 31 -8.96 20.94 -9.31
N GLU A 32 -8.10 21.96 -9.30
CA GLU A 32 -7.18 22.29 -10.38
C GLU A 32 -6.60 21.00 -10.91
N ARG A 33 -6.91 20.68 -12.17
CA ARG A 33 -6.26 19.56 -12.86
C ARG A 33 -4.85 20.04 -13.14
N PHE A 34 -3.97 19.91 -12.15
CA PHE A 34 -2.55 19.91 -12.37
C PHE A 34 -2.27 19.05 -13.60
N PRO A 35 -1.42 19.51 -14.53
CA PRO A 35 -1.07 18.69 -15.68
C PRO A 35 -0.64 17.34 -15.15
N ILE A 36 -1.37 16.31 -15.57
CA ILE A 36 -1.07 14.92 -15.25
C ILE A 36 0.42 14.73 -15.57
N PRO A 37 1.30 14.52 -14.57
CA PRO A 37 2.70 14.31 -14.87
C PRO A 37 2.81 13.09 -15.78
N GLU A 38 3.65 13.16 -16.82
CA GLU A 38 3.78 12.11 -17.85
C GLU A 38 4.08 10.71 -17.27
N HIS A 39 4.49 10.63 -16.00
CA HIS A 39 4.60 9.39 -15.21
C HIS A 39 3.29 8.57 -15.07
N GLN A 40 2.13 9.13 -15.43
CA GLN A 40 0.87 8.37 -15.49
C GLN A 40 0.71 7.50 -16.74
N LYS A 41 1.56 7.64 -17.77
CA LYS A 41 1.42 6.89 -19.04
C LYS A 41 1.54 5.37 -18.92
N ASN A 42 1.84 4.85 -17.73
CA ASN A 42 2.10 3.41 -17.54
C ASN A 42 1.45 2.84 -16.27
N TYR A 43 0.33 3.38 -15.79
CA TYR A 43 -0.35 2.76 -14.64
C TYR A 43 -0.84 1.36 -14.98
N ASP A 44 -1.52 1.21 -16.11
CA ASP A 44 -2.15 -0.05 -16.51
C ASP A 44 -1.10 -1.15 -16.76
N GLU A 45 0.00 -0.87 -17.47
CA GLU A 45 1.03 -1.89 -17.70
C GLU A 45 1.78 -2.24 -16.41
N ARG A 46 2.01 -1.28 -15.51
CA ARG A 46 2.58 -1.56 -14.17
C ARG A 46 1.67 -2.43 -13.33
N LEU A 47 0.36 -2.14 -13.30
CA LEU A 47 -0.61 -2.96 -12.57
C LEU A 47 -0.70 -4.36 -13.18
N ALA A 48 -0.74 -4.48 -14.51
CA ALA A 48 -0.75 -5.76 -15.20
C ALA A 48 0.50 -6.59 -14.88
N HIS A 49 1.69 -6.00 -14.93
CA HIS A 49 2.93 -6.67 -14.55
C HIS A 49 2.92 -7.10 -13.07
N CYS A 50 2.40 -6.25 -12.18
CA CYS A 50 2.26 -6.56 -10.75
C CYS A 50 1.36 -7.78 -10.53
N LEU A 51 0.21 -7.82 -11.21
CA LEU A 51 -0.74 -8.93 -11.18
C LEU A 51 -0.12 -10.21 -11.74
N GLU A 52 0.61 -10.13 -12.85
CA GLU A 52 1.27 -11.29 -13.46
C GLU A 52 2.27 -11.94 -12.49
N VAL A 53 3.12 -11.13 -11.83
CA VAL A 53 4.08 -11.63 -10.84
C VAL A 53 3.37 -12.22 -9.64
N TYR A 54 2.32 -11.56 -9.14
CA TYR A 54 1.52 -12.04 -8.03
C TYR A 54 0.89 -13.40 -8.34
N LEU A 55 0.24 -13.56 -9.49
CA LEU A 55 -0.37 -14.83 -9.92
C LEU A 55 0.67 -15.94 -10.08
N ARG A 56 1.83 -15.63 -10.65
CA ARG A 56 2.93 -16.60 -10.76
C ARG A 56 3.39 -17.11 -9.39
N HIS A 57 3.43 -16.25 -8.37
CA HIS A 57 3.77 -16.65 -7.01
C HIS A 57 2.66 -17.52 -6.37
N LEU A 58 1.38 -17.25 -6.69
CA LEU A 58 0.26 -18.10 -6.27
C LEU A 58 0.37 -19.49 -6.89
N ASP A 59 0.65 -19.58 -8.19
CA ASP A 59 0.80 -20.86 -8.91
C ASP A 59 1.94 -21.71 -8.34
N GLN A 60 2.99 -21.05 -7.83
CA GLN A 60 4.12 -21.68 -7.15
C GLN A 60 3.83 -22.04 -5.68
N GLY A 61 2.68 -21.65 -5.13
CA GLY A 61 2.30 -21.91 -3.75
C GLY A 61 3.09 -21.10 -2.71
N VAL A 62 3.77 -20.02 -3.13
CA VAL A 62 4.57 -19.17 -2.24
C VAL A 62 3.69 -18.37 -1.28
N ASP A 63 2.43 -18.16 -1.65
CA ASP A 63 1.38 -17.55 -0.83
C ASP A 63 1.17 -18.30 0.49
N ARG A 64 1.25 -19.63 0.49
CA ARG A 64 1.08 -20.46 1.68
C ARG A 64 2.15 -20.21 2.73
N LEU A 65 3.34 -19.79 2.31
CA LEU A 65 4.46 -19.47 3.21
C LEU A 65 4.28 -18.11 3.89
N HIS A 66 3.64 -17.16 3.20
CA HIS A 66 3.50 -15.78 3.67
C HIS A 66 2.09 -15.20 3.42
N PRO A 67 1.03 -15.81 3.96
CA PRO A 67 -0.35 -15.48 3.58
C PRO A 67 -0.73 -14.03 3.93
N ALA A 68 -0.26 -13.52 5.08
CA ALA A 68 -0.51 -12.13 5.47
C ALA A 68 0.12 -11.12 4.50
N THR A 69 1.33 -11.40 4.01
CA THR A 69 2.03 -10.51 3.06
C THR A 69 1.33 -10.48 1.71
N TYR A 70 0.90 -11.64 1.20
CA TYR A 70 0.16 -11.71 -0.07
C TYR A 70 -1.23 -11.07 0.02
N SER A 71 -1.92 -11.20 1.15
CA SER A 71 -3.18 -10.51 1.40
C SER A 71 -2.99 -8.98 1.41
N GLU A 72 -1.92 -8.48 2.03
CA GLU A 72 -1.62 -7.05 2.05
C GLU A 72 -1.24 -6.53 0.65
N ILE A 73 -0.48 -7.30 -0.12
CA ILE A 73 -0.14 -6.96 -1.52
C ILE A 73 -1.42 -6.82 -2.36
N GLU A 74 -2.33 -7.80 -2.25
CA GLU A 74 -3.63 -7.76 -2.93
C GLU A 74 -4.44 -6.54 -2.51
N HIS A 75 -4.54 -6.28 -1.21
CA HIS A 75 -5.26 -5.12 -0.68
C HIS A 75 -4.74 -3.81 -1.28
N ARG A 76 -3.42 -3.63 -1.33
CA ARG A 76 -2.80 -2.44 -1.91
C ARG A 76 -3.03 -2.32 -3.41
N MET A 77 -3.00 -3.41 -4.17
CA MET A 77 -3.32 -3.40 -5.60
C MET A 77 -4.77 -2.96 -5.83
N ILE A 78 -5.73 -3.54 -5.09
CA ILE A 78 -7.14 -3.18 -5.16
C ILE A 78 -7.35 -1.71 -4.76
N GLN A 79 -6.72 -1.26 -3.68
CA GLN A 79 -6.81 0.13 -3.23
C GLN A 79 -6.24 1.08 -4.29
N SER A 80 -5.12 0.73 -4.92
CA SER A 80 -4.55 1.51 -6.02
C SER A 80 -5.55 1.66 -7.17
N GLN A 81 -6.21 0.57 -7.57
CA GLN A 81 -7.15 0.57 -8.68
C GLN A 81 -8.39 1.42 -8.36
N ARG A 82 -8.90 1.32 -7.13
CA ARG A 82 -10.01 2.17 -6.66
C ARG A 82 -9.65 3.64 -6.70
N LEU A 83 -8.46 4.00 -6.19
CA LEU A 83 -7.97 5.39 -6.20
C LEU A 83 -7.77 5.90 -7.63
N TYR A 84 -7.24 5.06 -8.53
CA TYR A 84 -7.07 5.40 -9.93
C TYR A 84 -8.41 5.67 -10.61
N SER A 85 -9.40 4.80 -10.39
CA SER A 85 -10.77 4.98 -10.92
C SER A 85 -11.45 6.24 -10.38
N ALA A 86 -11.13 6.62 -9.13
CA ALA A 86 -11.61 7.84 -8.49
C ALA A 86 -10.78 9.09 -8.86
N ARG A 87 -9.81 8.97 -9.80
CA ARG A 87 -8.92 10.06 -10.28
C ARG A 87 -7.97 10.63 -9.22
N TYR A 88 -7.73 9.90 -8.12
CA TYR A 88 -6.70 10.22 -7.13
C TYR A 88 -5.35 9.58 -7.53
N TYR A 89 -4.77 10.08 -8.62
CA TYR A 89 -3.64 9.41 -9.27
C TYR A 89 -2.39 9.28 -8.40
N GLU A 90 -1.96 10.35 -7.72
CA GLU A 90 -0.79 10.31 -6.82
C GLU A 90 -0.94 9.22 -5.74
N HIS A 91 -2.11 9.15 -5.11
CA HIS A 91 -2.40 8.15 -4.10
C HIS A 91 -2.47 6.74 -4.71
N SER A 92 -3.03 6.60 -5.91
CA SER A 92 -3.06 5.31 -6.61
C SER A 92 -1.65 4.80 -6.93
N LEU A 93 -0.77 5.66 -7.43
CA LEU A 93 0.60 5.33 -7.77
C LEU A 93 1.41 4.97 -6.53
N PHE A 94 1.18 5.69 -5.41
CA PHE A 94 1.79 5.38 -4.14
C PHE A 94 1.42 3.98 -3.64
N GLN A 95 0.13 3.63 -3.66
CA GLN A 95 -0.33 2.30 -3.25
C GLN A 95 0.23 1.20 -4.16
N LEU A 96 0.23 1.43 -5.48
CA LEU A 96 0.81 0.49 -6.44
C LEU A 96 2.31 0.29 -6.20
N GLN A 97 3.04 1.38 -5.96
CA GLN A 97 4.48 1.32 -5.69
C GLN A 97 4.78 0.56 -4.39
N GLN A 98 3.95 0.67 -3.36
CA GLN A 98 4.08 -0.13 -2.15
C GLN A 98 3.88 -1.61 -2.44
N ALA A 99 2.85 -1.98 -3.19
CA ALA A 99 2.62 -3.38 -3.61
C ALA A 99 3.82 -3.94 -4.40
N GLU A 100 4.35 -3.17 -5.36
CA GLU A 100 5.53 -3.56 -6.13
C GLU A 100 6.77 -3.78 -5.25
N ARG A 101 7.01 -2.90 -4.27
CA ARG A 101 8.15 -3.05 -3.34
C ARG A 101 8.02 -4.33 -2.51
N MET A 102 6.82 -4.63 -2.02
CA MET A 102 6.55 -5.85 -1.27
C MET A 102 6.77 -7.10 -2.12
N LEU A 103 6.27 -7.13 -3.36
CA LEU A 103 6.52 -8.24 -4.29
C LEU A 103 8.00 -8.43 -4.62
N ARG A 104 8.75 -7.33 -4.82
CA ARG A 104 10.20 -7.40 -5.05
C ARG A 104 10.94 -7.97 -3.85
N ALA A 105 10.58 -7.55 -2.64
CA ALA A 105 11.15 -8.09 -1.41
C ALA A 105 10.88 -9.60 -1.29
N MET A 106 9.64 -10.03 -1.55
CA MET A 106 9.28 -11.45 -1.54
C MET A 106 10.07 -12.28 -2.56
N ASN A 107 10.28 -11.74 -3.77
CA ASN A 107 11.05 -12.42 -4.80
C ASN A 107 12.54 -12.55 -4.41
N GLN A 108 13.11 -11.55 -3.74
CA GLN A 108 14.47 -11.64 -3.18
C GLN A 108 14.55 -12.73 -2.11
N THR A 109 13.60 -12.76 -1.16
CA THR A 109 13.55 -13.79 -0.11
C THR A 109 13.46 -15.19 -0.72
N TYR A 110 12.57 -15.38 -1.70
CA TYR A 110 12.41 -16.66 -2.40
C TYR A 110 13.70 -17.09 -3.12
N ARG A 111 14.37 -16.18 -3.83
CA ARG A 111 15.66 -16.46 -4.49
C ARG A 111 16.74 -16.86 -3.49
N HIS A 112 16.83 -16.17 -2.35
CA HIS A 112 17.80 -16.52 -1.31
C HIS A 112 17.54 -17.91 -0.72
N GLN A 113 16.27 -18.27 -0.50
CA GLN A 113 15.90 -19.60 -0.02
C GLN A 113 16.23 -20.70 -1.04
N LEU A 114 15.99 -20.47 -2.34
CA LEU A 114 16.36 -21.42 -3.39
C LEU A 114 17.87 -21.66 -3.47
N VAL A 115 18.69 -20.62 -3.29
CA VAL A 115 20.16 -20.75 -3.28
C VAL A 115 20.64 -21.55 -2.06
N GLN A 116 19.99 -21.41 -0.90
CA GLN A 116 20.32 -22.20 0.29
C GLN A 116 19.89 -23.68 0.17
N LEU A 117 18.88 -23.96 -0.64
CA LEU A 117 18.38 -25.30 -0.92
C LEU A 117 19.10 -26.00 -2.09
N GLN A 118 20.06 -25.36 -2.75
CA GLN A 118 20.99 -26.06 -3.63
C GLN A 118 22.09 -26.69 -2.77
N PRO A 119 22.03 -28.00 -2.45
CA PRO A 119 23.21 -28.66 -1.93
C PRO A 119 24.30 -28.51 -2.99
N SER A 120 25.44 -27.94 -2.59
CA SER A 120 26.67 -28.02 -3.34
C SER A 120 27.05 -29.50 -3.44
N CYS A 121 26.52 -30.21 -4.44
CA CYS A 121 26.94 -31.56 -4.78
C CYS A 121 28.33 -31.48 -5.42
N SER A 122 29.34 -31.27 -4.59
CA SER A 122 30.74 -31.43 -4.94
C SER A 122 31.45 -32.22 -3.85
N ALA A 123 30.97 -33.44 -3.61
CA ALA A 123 31.76 -34.48 -2.99
C ALA A 123 32.28 -35.38 -4.12
N PRO A 124 33.60 -35.42 -4.40
CA PRO A 124 34.13 -36.29 -5.45
C PRO A 124 34.12 -37.78 -5.07
N ASN A 125 33.74 -38.14 -3.84
CA ASN A 125 33.65 -39.52 -3.38
C ASN A 125 32.58 -39.63 -2.27
N GLY A 126 31.45 -40.24 -2.58
CA GLY A 126 30.44 -40.59 -1.57
C GLY A 126 29.03 -40.31 -2.08
N GLN A 127 28.26 -41.38 -2.28
CA GLN A 127 26.84 -41.34 -2.59
C GLN A 127 26.10 -40.53 -1.53
N GLU A 128 25.33 -39.53 -1.94
CA GLU A 128 24.24 -39.01 -1.12
C GLU A 128 22.96 -39.02 -1.96
N LEU A 129 22.02 -39.89 -1.57
CA LEU A 129 20.64 -39.87 -2.05
C LEU A 129 19.98 -38.60 -1.52
N CYS A 130 19.37 -37.83 -2.41
CA CYS A 130 18.39 -36.81 -2.04
C CYS A 130 17.03 -37.49 -1.86
N ILE A 131 16.40 -37.35 -0.69
CA ILE A 131 15.01 -37.76 -0.42
C ILE A 131 14.09 -36.63 -0.86
#